data_AF-A0A382CB03-F1
#
_entry.id   AF-A0A382CB03-F1
#
_cell.length_a   1.000
_cell.length_b   1.000
_cell.length_c   1.000
_cell.angle_alpha   90.00
_cell.angle_beta   90.00
_cell.angle_gamma   90.00
#
_symmetry.space_group_name_H-M   'P 1'
#
loop_
_entity.id
_entity.type
_entity.pdbx_description
1 polymer ?
#
loop_
_entity_poly.entity_id
_entity_poly.type
_entity_poly.pdbx_seq_one_letter_code
_entity_poly.pdbx_strand_id
1 'polypeptide(L)' 'MTLEQEKEEWDFCMEQADHDTMLRREMARIRREWAPWKEKDVTDTHKVIYEAERRVKLMPKKDINKHKPGAHEI' A
#
# COMPACT_ATOMS: atom_id res chain seq x y z
N MET A 1 1.64 29.48 9.62
CA MET A 1 2.17 28.11 9.56
C MET A 1 3.39 28.07 10.47
N THR A 2 3.39 27.18 11.45
CA THR A 2 4.54 26.96 12.37
C THR A 2 5.36 25.77 11.89
N LEU A 3 6.62 25.66 12.35
CA LEU A 3 7.48 24.50 12.06
C LEU A 3 6.85 23.17 12.53
N GLU A 4 6.09 23.21 13.61
CA GLU A 4 5.36 22.04 14.13
C GLU A 4 4.25 21.61 13.16
N GLN A 5 3.51 22.57 12.59
CA GLN A 5 2.47 22.28 11.59
C GLN A 5 3.05 21.70 10.29
N GLU A 6 4.17 22.24 9.81
CA GLU A 6 4.86 21.70 8.63
C GLU A 6 5.34 20.27 8.85
N LYS A 7 5.84 19.97 10.05
CA LYS A 7 6.28 18.63 10.42
C LYS A 7 5.11 17.65 10.49
N GLU A 8 3.99 18.05 11.09
CA GLU A 8 2.78 17.21 11.16
C GLU A 8 2.21 16.90 9.78
N GLU A 9 2.15 17.90 8.89
CA GLU A 9 1.71 17.70 7.51
C GLU A 9 2.67 16.76 6.76
N TRP A 10 3.98 16.92 6.95
CA TRP A 10 4.98 16.05 6.35
C TRP A 10 4.85 14.60 6.81
N ASP A 11 4.75 14.38 8.12
CA ASP A 11 4.60 13.04 8.70
C ASP A 11 3.31 12.37 8.20
N PHE A 12 2.19 13.12 8.12
CA PHE A 12 0.95 12.63 7.52
C PHE A 12 1.11 12.22 6.05
N CYS A 13 1.78 13.05 5.25
CA CYS A 13 2.03 12.75 3.83
C CYS A 13 2.88 11.48 3.66
N MET A 14 3.89 11.30 4.51
CA MET A 14 4.76 10.13 4.48
C MET A 14 3.98 8.87 4.88
N GLU A 15 3.20 8.91 5.96
CA GLU A 15 2.36 7.77 6.37
C GLU A 15 1.34 7.40 5.27
N GLN A 16 0.77 8.38 4.59
CA GLN A 16 -0.16 8.15 3.48
C GLN A 16 0.53 7.52 2.27
N ALA A 17 1.72 8.02 1.88
CA ALA A 17 2.49 7.47 0.76
C ALA A 17 2.90 6.00 1.00
N ASP A 18 3.25 5.69 2.24
CA ASP A 18 3.57 4.34 2.68
C ASP A 18 2.35 3.41 2.59
N HIS A 19 1.20 3.86 3.10
CA HIS A 19 -0.06 3.14 3.04
C HIS A 19 -0.46 2.83 1.58
N ASP A 20 -0.40 3.83 0.70
CA ASP A 20 -0.69 3.68 -0.72
C ASP A 20 0.22 2.65 -1.39
N THR A 21 1.50 2.63 -1.01
CA THR A 21 2.48 1.67 -1.51
C THR A 21 2.14 0.24 -1.09
N MET A 22 1.76 0.03 0.16
CA MET A 22 1.33 -1.27 0.67
C MET A 22 0.05 -1.75 -0.02
N LEU A 23 -0.92 -0.85 -0.20
CA LEU A 23 -2.19 -1.16 -0.85
C LEU A 23 -1.98 -1.63 -2.30
N ARG A 24 -1.19 -0.90 -3.09
CA ARG A 24 -0.90 -1.27 -4.49
C ARG A 24 -0.24 -2.65 -4.61
N ARG A 25 0.69 -2.97 -3.69
CA ARG A 25 1.35 -4.28 -3.65
C ARG A 25 0.36 -5.40 -3.35
N GLU A 26 -0.55 -5.17 -2.40
CA GLU A 26 -1.53 -6.18 -2.00
C GLU A 26 -2.62 -6.38 -3.06
N MET A 27 -3.08 -5.32 -3.71
CA MET A 27 -3.95 -5.42 -4.89
C MET A 27 -3.30 -6.28 -6.00
N ALA A 28 -2.01 -6.08 -6.26
CA ALA A 28 -1.29 -6.89 -7.25
C ALA A 28 -1.17 -8.37 -6.85
N ARG A 29 -1.03 -8.67 -5.55
CA ARG A 29 -1.05 -10.05 -5.04
C ARG A 29 -2.42 -10.69 -5.21
N ILE A 30 -3.48 -10.01 -4.81
CA ILE A 30 -4.86 -10.47 -4.94
C ILE A 30 -5.19 -10.82 -6.40
N ARG A 31 -4.82 -9.96 -7.35
CA ARG A 31 -5.00 -10.22 -8.79
C ARG A 31 -4.31 -11.49 -9.29
N ARG A 32 -3.16 -11.85 -8.70
CA ARG A 32 -2.45 -13.10 -9.02
C ARG A 32 -3.09 -14.30 -8.34
N GLU A 33 -3.46 -14.16 -7.06
CA GLU A 33 -4.10 -15.22 -6.26
C GLU A 33 -5.47 -15.61 -6.78
N TRP A 34 -6.25 -14.64 -7.28
CA TRP A 34 -7.61 -14.88 -7.75
C TRP A 34 -7.66 -15.36 -9.20
N ALA A 35 -6.52 -15.48 -9.90
CA ALA A 35 -6.49 -16.04 -11.24
C ALA A 35 -7.16 -17.44 -11.28
N PRO A 36 -8.03 -17.71 -12.28
CA PRO A 36 -8.20 -16.98 -13.54
C PRO A 36 -9.22 -15.83 -13.49
N TRP A 37 -9.80 -15.51 -12.34
CA TRP A 37 -10.73 -14.39 -12.21
C TRP A 37 -10.04 -13.06 -12.55
N LYS A 38 -10.76 -12.19 -13.27
CA LYS A 38 -10.31 -10.87 -13.69
C LYS A 38 -11.41 -9.85 -13.42
N GLU A 39 -11.01 -8.66 -12.97
CA GLU A 39 -11.91 -7.50 -12.82
C GLU A 39 -12.56 -7.19 -14.18
N LYS A 40 -13.89 -7.22 -14.26
CA LYS A 40 -14.63 -6.85 -15.49
C LYS A 40 -15.20 -5.45 -15.45
N ASP A 41 -15.41 -4.93 -14.25
CA ASP A 41 -16.03 -3.64 -14.01
C ASP A 41 -15.45 -2.96 -12.77
N VAL A 42 -15.95 -1.75 -12.49
CA VAL A 42 -15.55 -0.95 -11.32
C VAL A 42 -15.92 -1.62 -9.99
N THR A 43 -16.97 -2.44 -9.96
CA THR A 43 -17.39 -3.16 -8.75
C THR A 43 -16.36 -4.21 -8.39
N ASP A 44 -15.85 -4.93 -9.38
CA ASP A 44 -14.77 -5.90 -9.17
C ASP A 44 -13.48 -5.21 -8.71
N THR A 45 -13.15 -4.05 -9.28
CA THR A 45 -12.01 -3.25 -8.81
C THR A 45 -12.18 -2.84 -7.35
N HIS A 46 -13.38 -2.40 -6.95
CA HIS A 46 -13.68 -2.09 -5.54
C HIS A 46 -13.56 -3.31 -4.63
N LYS A 47 -13.90 -4.52 -5.08
CA LYS A 47 -13.66 -5.75 -4.29
C LYS A 47 -12.18 -5.99 -4.05
N VAL A 48 -11.34 -5.82 -5.07
CA VAL A 48 -9.88 -5.96 -4.95
C VAL A 48 -9.32 -4.90 -4.00
N ILE A 49 -9.75 -3.64 -4.12
CA ILE A 49 -9.34 -2.55 -3.21
C ILE A 49 -9.77 -2.87 -1.78
N TYR A 50 -11.03 -3.27 -1.57
CA TYR A 50 -11.58 -3.59 -0.25
C TYR A 50 -10.80 -4.72 0.43
N GLU A 51 -10.48 -5.79 -0.29
CA GLU A 51 -9.68 -6.88 0.24
C GLU A 51 -8.23 -6.48 0.49
N ALA A 52 -7.64 -5.65 -0.37
CA ALA A 52 -6.30 -5.11 -0.16
C ALA A 52 -6.25 -4.25 1.11
N GLU A 53 -7.20 -3.33 1.27
CA GLU A 53 -7.36 -2.49 2.48
C GLU A 53 -7.50 -3.35 3.74
N ARG A 54 -8.36 -4.37 3.68
CA ARG A 54 -8.57 -5.29 4.81
C ARG A 54 -7.29 -6.01 5.20
N ARG A 55 -6.50 -6.46 4.23
CA ARG A 55 -5.22 -7.14 4.47
C ARG A 55 -4.17 -6.16 4.98
N VAL A 56 -4.04 -4.97 4.40
CA VAL A 56 -3.08 -3.93 4.82
C VAL A 56 -3.34 -3.47 6.25
N LYS A 57 -4.61 -3.31 6.67
CA LYS A 57 -4.96 -2.98 8.07
C LYS A 57 -4.49 -4.01 9.09
N LEU A 58 -4.31 -5.26 8.67
CA LEU A 58 -3.81 -6.34 9.53
C LEU A 58 -2.27 -6.45 9.50
N MET A 59 -1.59 -5.73 8.60
CA MET A 59 -0.14 -5.72 8.52
C MET A 59 0.46 -4.75 9.55
N PRO A 60 1.61 -5.08 10.16
CA PRO A 60 2.32 -4.12 10.98
C PRO A 60 2.80 -2.94 10.12
N LYS A 61 2.67 -1.69 10.64
CA LYS A 61 3.13 -0.44 9.98
C LYS A 61 4.62 -0.42 9.55
N LYS A 62 5.40 -1.45 9.90
CA LYS A 62 6.85 -1.56 9.64
C LYS A 62 7.20 -2.24 8.31
N ASP A 63 6.24 -2.78 7.56
CA ASP A 63 6.49 -3.65 6.38
C ASP A 63 6.82 -2.92 5.06
N ILE A 64 7.07 -1.62 5.15
CA ILE A 64 7.49 -0.74 4.04
C ILE A 64 8.99 -0.89 3.74
N ASN A 65 9.77 -1.29 4.75
CA ASN A 65 11.20 -1.57 4.60
C ASN A 65 11.46 -2.98 4.04
N LYS A 66 11.41 -3.10 2.71
CA LYS A 66 12.17 -4.13 1.96
C LYS A 66 13.47 -3.62 1.36
N HIS A 67 13.97 -2.47 1.80
CA HIS A 67 15.39 -2.17 1.66
C HIS A 67 16.16 -2.98 2.72
N LYS A 68 16.37 -4.27 2.43
CA LYS A 68 17.58 -4.93 2.94
C LYS A 68 18.78 -4.13 2.40
N PRO A 69 19.81 -3.83 3.19
CA PRO A 69 21.06 -3.31 2.64
C PRO A 69 21.58 -4.35 1.63
N GLY A 70 21.60 -3.99 0.34
CA GLY A 70 21.92 -4.88 -0.77
C GLY A 70 21.06 -4.74 -2.04
N ALA A 71 19.97 -3.96 -2.03
CA ALA A 71 19.13 -3.72 -3.22
C ALA A 71 19.64 -2.57 -4.13
N HIS A 72 20.94 -2.26 -4.08
CA HIS A 72 21.59 -1.21 -4.89
C HIS A 72 22.81 -1.73 -5.66
N GLU A 73 22.80 -3.00 -6.04
CA GLU A 73 23.72 -3.56 -7.02
C GLU A 73 22.93 -4.37 -8.05
N ILE A 74 22.49 -3.69 -9.12
CA ILE A 74 22.52 -4.17 -10.51
C ILE A 74 22.79 -2.95 -11.39
#